data_AF-A0A183J6Z8-F1
#
_entry.id   AF-A0A183J6Z8-F1
#
_cell.length_a   1.000
_cell.length_b   1.000
_cell.length_c   1.000
_cell.angle_alpha   90.00
_cell.angle_beta   90.00
_cell.angle_gamma   90.00
#
_symmetry.space_group_name_H-M   'P 1'
#
loop_
_entity.id
_entity.type
_entity.pdbx_description
1 polymer ?
#
loop_
_entity_poly.entity_id
_entity_poly.type
_entity_poly.pdbx_seq_one_letter_code
_entity_poly.pdbx_strand_id
1 'polypeptide(L)'
;MPLPPLLLARLKRRGIIKEGDAEEVIAENYDDENPEGAKRKSGSSASGCPNKWCPFHLCTDYCFDHWGDGVEEHRVDPVYNRKRLRMLRKYPLPESWTEVYDPGTGRYYYWNTDSSEVSWLSPTHPKAIITTAAVVLAKSKR
;
A
#
# COMPACT_ATOMS: atom_id res chain seq x y z
N MET A 1 13.33 -29.75 -3.55
CA MET A 1 11.98 -29.48 -3.03
C MET A 1 11.27 -28.58 -4.03
N PRO A 2 10.10 -28.95 -4.55
CA PRO A 2 9.34 -28.09 -5.47
C PRO A 2 8.87 -26.82 -4.75
N LEU A 3 8.85 -25.69 -5.45
CA LEU A 3 8.38 -24.42 -4.91
C LEU A 3 6.86 -24.46 -4.70
N PRO A 4 6.32 -23.89 -3.61
CA PRO A 4 4.88 -23.76 -3.43
C PRO A 4 4.22 -23.06 -4.62
N PRO A 5 3.04 -23.50 -5.10
CA PRO A 5 2.40 -22.96 -6.30
C PRO A 5 2.22 -21.43 -6.29
N LEU A 6 1.89 -20.86 -5.12
CA LEU A 6 1.75 -19.41 -4.95
C LEU A 6 3.08 -18.66 -5.14
N LEU A 7 4.18 -19.22 -4.65
CA LEU A 7 5.52 -18.64 -4.81
C LEU A 7 5.98 -18.75 -6.26
N LEU A 8 5.76 -19.92 -6.89
CA LEU A 8 6.06 -20.15 -8.29
C LEU A 8 5.30 -19.18 -9.21
N ALA A 9 3.99 -18.96 -8.97
CA ALA A 9 3.19 -17.98 -9.71
C ALA A 9 3.67 -16.53 -9.50
N ARG A 10 4.14 -16.17 -8.30
CA ARG A 10 4.74 -14.84 -8.02
C ARG A 10 6.06 -14.66 -8.76
N LEU A 11 6.91 -15.68 -8.79
CA LEU A 11 8.21 -15.64 -9.46
C LEU A 11 8.06 -15.60 -10.98
N LYS A 12 7.11 -16.35 -11.55
CA LYS A 12 6.73 -16.29 -12.97
C LYS A 12 6.25 -14.89 -13.36
N ARG A 13 5.33 -14.28 -12.60
CA ARG A 13 4.87 -12.89 -12.86
C ARG A 13 5.97 -11.83 -12.81
N ARG A 14 7.06 -12.11 -12.09
CA ARG A 14 8.24 -11.23 -12.02
C ARG A 14 9.28 -11.54 -13.11
N GLY A 15 9.01 -12.50 -13.99
CA GLY A 15 9.94 -12.93 -15.05
C GLY A 15 11.19 -13.65 -14.54
N ILE A 16 11.18 -14.11 -13.28
CA ILE A 16 12.35 -14.76 -12.64
C ILE A 16 12.45 -16.24 -13.07
N ILE A 17 11.32 -16.88 -13.35
CA ILE A 17 11.24 -18.26 -13.85
C ILE A 17 10.68 -18.23 -15.27
N LYS A 18 11.36 -18.86 -16.22
CA LYS A 18 10.93 -18.98 -17.63
C LYS A 18 9.92 -20.13 -17.79
N GLU A 19 8.98 -19.98 -18.71
CA GLU A 19 7.99 -21.00 -19.07
C GLU A 19 8.72 -22.16 -19.78
N GLY A 20 9.02 -23.21 -19.03
CA GLY A 20 9.71 -24.40 -19.56
C GLY A 20 9.29 -25.69 -18.87
N ASP A 21 9.04 -25.65 -17.56
CA ASP A 21 8.71 -26.86 -16.79
C ASP A 21 7.41 -26.67 -16.01
N ALA A 22 6.27 -26.84 -16.66
CA ALA A 22 4.98 -26.95 -15.99
C ALA A 22 4.30 -28.25 -16.44
N GLU A 23 4.69 -29.36 -15.82
CA GLU A 23 3.86 -30.57 -15.83
C GLU A 23 2.53 -30.23 -15.13
N GLU A 24 1.42 -30.46 -15.83
CA GLU A 24 0.07 -30.25 -15.34
C GLU A 24 -0.23 -31.25 -14.22
N VAL A 25 -0.13 -30.82 -12.96
CA VAL A 25 -0.61 -31.60 -11.82
C VAL A 25 -2.10 -31.34 -11.66
N ILE A 26 -2.91 -32.24 -12.20
CA ILE A 26 -4.36 -32.32 -11.96
C ILE A 26 -4.52 -32.87 -10.54
N ALA A 27 -4.73 -31.99 -9.56
CA ALA A 27 -5.07 -32.40 -8.20
C ALA A 27 -6.60 -32.49 -8.09
N GLU A 28 -7.09 -33.71 -7.92
CA GLU A 28 -8.48 -34.05 -7.57
C GLU A 28 -8.89 -33.33 -6.28
N ASN A 29 -10.11 -32.77 -6.29
CA ASN A 29 -10.69 -31.98 -5.22
C ASN A 29 -10.97 -32.86 -3.99
N TYR A 30 -10.08 -32.80 -2.99
CA TYR A 30 -10.38 -33.28 -1.64
C TYR A 30 -11.11 -32.15 -0.90
N ASP A 31 -12.41 -32.35 -0.69
CA ASP A 31 -13.27 -31.50 0.15
C ASP A 31 -12.74 -31.51 1.59
N ASP A 32 -12.13 -30.39 1.99
CA ASP A 32 -11.75 -30.13 3.38
C ASP A 32 -12.72 -29.07 3.93
N GLU A 33 -13.62 -29.50 4.82
CA GLU A 33 -14.59 -28.66 5.50
C GLU A 33 -13.86 -27.71 6.47
N ASN A 34 -13.39 -26.57 5.96
CA ASN A 34 -12.77 -25.54 6.79
C ASN A 34 -13.86 -24.76 7.56
N PRO A 35 -13.83 -24.71 8.91
CA PRO A 35 -14.82 -24.00 9.71
C PRO A 35 -14.76 -22.50 9.44
N GLU A 36 -15.91 -21.85 9.59
CA GLU A 36 -16.23 -20.48 9.17
C GLU A 36 -15.30 -19.39 9.77
N GLY A 37 -14.12 -19.21 9.20
CA GLY A 37 -13.35 -17.97 9.26
C GLY A 37 -13.82 -17.05 8.15
N ALA A 38 -14.41 -15.89 8.50
CA ALA A 38 -14.97 -14.92 7.56
C ALA A 38 -14.06 -14.71 6.32
N LYS A 39 -14.46 -15.24 5.16
CA LYS A 39 -13.75 -15.10 3.89
C LYS A 39 -13.63 -13.60 3.55
N ARG A 40 -12.47 -13.00 3.85
CA ARG A 40 -12.17 -11.60 3.54
C ARG A 40 -12.22 -11.43 2.01
N LYS A 41 -12.93 -10.40 1.52
CA LYS A 41 -13.20 -10.18 0.08
C LYS A 41 -11.90 -10.19 -0.73
N SER A 42 -11.84 -11.04 -1.76
CA SER A 42 -10.72 -11.13 -2.69
C SER A 42 -10.44 -9.76 -3.32
N GLY A 43 -9.32 -9.14 -2.98
CA GLY A 43 -8.89 -7.85 -3.54
C GLY A 43 -8.69 -6.74 -2.52
N SER A 44 -9.04 -6.91 -1.24
CA SER A 44 -8.61 -5.96 -0.22
C SER A 44 -7.12 -6.14 0.08
N SER A 45 -6.41 -5.03 0.25
CA SER A 45 -5.08 -5.02 0.85
C SER A 45 -5.21 -4.46 2.26
N ALA A 46 -4.46 -5.00 3.22
CA ALA A 46 -4.45 -4.46 4.57
C ALA A 46 -3.95 -3.00 4.51
N SER A 47 -4.71 -2.05 5.06
CA SER A 47 -4.40 -0.61 5.01
C SER A 47 -3.06 -0.30 5.66
N GLY A 48 -2.70 -1.07 6.69
CA GLY A 48 -1.42 -0.99 7.39
C GLY A 48 -0.25 -1.66 6.68
N CYS A 49 -0.47 -2.43 5.62
CA CYS A 49 0.59 -3.22 5.01
C CYS A 49 1.65 -2.31 4.38
N PRO A 50 2.94 -2.41 4.77
CA PRO A 50 4.01 -1.59 4.21
C PRO A 50 4.23 -1.88 2.72
N ASN A 51 3.86 -3.07 2.27
CA ASN A 51 3.99 -3.50 0.88
C ASN A 51 2.72 -3.27 0.04
N LYS A 52 1.68 -2.59 0.57
CA LYS A 52 0.41 -2.37 -0.17
C LYS A 52 0.59 -1.63 -1.50
N TRP A 53 1.64 -0.81 -1.61
CA TRP A 53 1.95 -0.03 -2.81
C TRP A 53 2.77 -0.80 -3.85
N CYS A 54 3.31 -1.98 -3.49
CA CYS A 54 4.07 -2.80 -4.42
C CYS A 54 3.12 -3.56 -5.36
N PRO A 55 3.16 -3.33 -6.69
CA PRO A 55 2.24 -3.98 -7.64
C PRO A 55 2.30 -5.51 -7.65
N PHE A 56 3.40 -6.08 -7.16
CA PHE A 56 3.63 -7.53 -7.10
C PHE A 56 3.37 -8.12 -5.71
N HIS A 57 2.90 -7.32 -4.76
CA HIS A 57 2.49 -7.79 -3.45
C HIS A 57 0.98 -8.05 -3.45
N LEU A 58 0.59 -9.18 -2.89
CA LEU A 58 -0.80 -9.50 -2.59
C LEU A 58 -0.85 -9.79 -1.10
N CYS A 59 -1.66 -9.02 -0.37
CA CYS A 59 -1.83 -9.23 1.06
C CYS A 59 -2.34 -10.66 1.31
N THR A 60 -1.71 -11.34 2.25
CA THR A 60 -2.14 -12.64 2.78
C THR A 60 -2.74 -12.43 4.16
N ASP A 61 -3.31 -13.47 4.79
CA ASP A 61 -3.86 -13.38 6.15
C ASP A 61 -2.86 -12.80 7.16
N TYR A 62 -1.58 -13.23 7.06
CA TYR A 62 -0.48 -12.63 7.83
C TYR A 62 -0.44 -11.09 7.74
N CYS A 63 -0.69 -10.50 6.56
CA CYS A 63 -0.65 -9.05 6.41
C CYS A 63 -1.78 -8.37 7.19
N PHE A 64 -2.97 -8.96 7.17
CA PHE A 64 -4.12 -8.44 7.89
C PHE A 64 -4.00 -8.63 9.40
N ASP A 65 -3.42 -9.74 9.83
CA ASP A 65 -3.30 -10.03 11.26
C ASP A 65 -2.12 -9.27 11.89
N HIS A 66 -1.03 -9.07 11.13
CA HIS A 66 0.15 -8.37 11.62
C HIS A 66 0.05 -6.84 11.46
N TRP A 67 -0.49 -6.35 10.33
CA TRP A 67 -0.60 -4.91 10.08
C TRP A 67 -2.03 -4.40 10.11
N GLY A 68 -3.01 -5.18 9.65
CA GLY A 68 -4.44 -4.82 9.69
C GLY A 68 -4.71 -3.42 9.13
N ASP A 69 -5.33 -2.58 9.97
CA ASP A 69 -5.65 -1.19 9.62
C ASP A 69 -4.45 -0.23 9.71
N GLY A 70 -3.33 -0.69 10.27
CA GLY A 70 -2.09 0.08 10.39
C GLY A 70 -1.97 0.82 11.73
N VAL A 71 -1.15 1.87 11.73
CA VAL A 71 -0.99 2.73 12.89
C VAL A 71 -2.22 3.62 12.98
N GLU A 72 -2.96 3.56 14.09
CA GLU A 72 -4.04 4.51 14.35
C GLU A 72 -3.49 5.93 14.51
N GLU A 73 -4.24 6.93 14.03
CA GLU A 73 -3.82 8.34 14.07
C GLU A 73 -3.47 8.82 15.50
N HIS A 74 -4.19 8.33 16.51
CA HIS A 74 -3.93 8.67 17.92
C HIS A 74 -2.59 8.12 18.45
N ARG A 75 -2.05 7.07 17.83
CA ARG A 75 -0.78 6.42 18.21
C ARG A 75 0.42 7.00 17.47
N VAL A 76 0.20 7.96 16.59
CA VAL A 76 1.27 8.63 15.86
C VAL A 76 2.24 9.28 16.85
N ASP A 77 3.54 9.11 16.59
CA ASP A 77 4.60 9.61 17.45
C ASP A 77 4.40 11.11 17.80
N PRO A 78 4.29 11.46 19.10
CA PRO A 78 4.06 12.84 19.53
C PRO A 78 5.14 13.81 19.07
N VAL A 79 6.39 13.34 18.91
CA VAL A 79 7.49 14.17 18.43
C VAL A 79 7.32 14.51 16.94
N TYR A 80 6.97 13.53 16.12
CA TYR A 80 6.59 13.73 14.73
C TYR A 80 5.40 14.70 14.60
N ASN A 81 4.31 14.49 15.36
CA ASN A 81 3.15 15.36 15.33
C ASN A 81 3.50 16.82 15.68
N ARG A 82 4.35 17.03 16.70
CA ARG A 82 4.83 18.36 17.06
C ARG A 82 5.65 19.02 15.94
N LYS A 83 6.51 18.25 15.26
CA LYS A 83 7.30 18.74 14.11
C LYS A 83 6.40 19.09 12.92
N ARG A 84 5.41 18.25 12.61
CA ARG A 84 4.41 18.47 11.56
C ARG A 84 3.61 19.75 11.79
N LEU A 85 3.01 19.91 12.98
CA LEU A 85 2.26 21.12 13.33
C LEU A 85 3.13 22.39 13.27
N ARG A 86 4.38 22.32 13.72
CA ARG A 86 5.33 23.43 13.59
C ARG A 86 5.62 23.78 12.13
N MET A 87 5.76 22.77 11.27
CA MET A 87 5.97 22.95 9.84
C MET A 87 4.76 23.65 9.21
N LEU A 88 3.54 23.16 9.46
CA LEU A 88 2.31 23.75 8.93
C LEU A 88 2.06 25.18 9.41
N ARG A 89 2.42 25.50 10.65
CA ARG A 89 2.34 26.89 11.15
C ARG A 89 3.26 27.85 10.39
N LYS A 90 4.42 27.37 9.94
CA LYS A 90 5.40 28.18 9.19
C LYS A 90 5.09 28.21 7.68
N TYR A 91 4.54 27.11 7.17
CA TYR A 91 4.27 26.88 5.76
C TYR A 91 2.82 26.37 5.63
N PRO A 92 1.82 27.24 5.75
CA PRO A 92 0.42 26.84 5.71
C PRO A 92 0.06 26.24 4.35
N LEU A 93 -0.93 25.35 4.34
CA LEU A 93 -1.45 24.74 3.12
C LEU A 93 -2.29 25.76 2.33
N PRO A 94 -2.12 25.85 1.00
CA PRO A 94 -3.07 26.55 0.14
C PRO A 94 -4.44 25.87 0.16
N GLU A 95 -5.48 26.57 -0.29
CA GLU A 95 -6.87 26.11 -0.24
C GLU A 95 -7.12 24.77 -0.95
N SER A 96 -6.47 24.54 -2.10
CA SER A 96 -6.60 23.29 -2.87
C SER A 96 -5.81 22.11 -2.32
N TRP A 97 -5.03 22.32 -1.24
CA TRP A 97 -4.21 21.28 -0.63
C TRP A 97 -4.79 20.80 0.69
N THR A 98 -4.97 19.48 0.80
CA THR A 98 -5.42 18.82 2.02
C THR A 98 -4.32 17.94 2.60
N GLU A 99 -4.41 17.70 3.90
CA GLU A 99 -3.55 16.77 4.62
C GLU A 99 -4.22 15.40 4.69
N VAL A 100 -3.47 14.35 4.37
CA VAL A 100 -3.97 12.98 4.33
C VAL A 100 -3.08 12.08 5.19
N TYR A 101 -3.71 11.34 6.10
CA TYR A 101 -3.02 10.36 6.94
C TYR A 101 -2.86 9.02 6.21
N ASP A 102 -1.67 8.45 6.24
CA ASP A 102 -1.40 7.09 5.76
C ASP A 102 -1.16 6.11 6.92
N PRO A 103 -2.11 5.22 7.21
CA PRO A 103 -1.98 4.24 8.30
C PRO A 103 -0.82 3.25 8.11
N GLY A 104 -0.41 2.99 6.86
CA GLY A 104 0.68 2.07 6.56
C GLY A 104 2.06 2.61 6.94
N THR A 105 2.24 3.93 6.90
CA THR A 105 3.49 4.59 7.30
C THR A 105 3.38 5.32 8.64
N GLY A 106 2.16 5.53 9.16
CA GLY A 106 1.91 6.33 10.35
C GLY A 106 2.28 7.80 10.17
N ARG A 107 2.18 8.32 8.94
CA ARG A 107 2.62 9.66 8.55
C ARG A 107 1.58 10.33 7.68
N TYR A 108 1.62 11.65 7.67
CA TYR A 108 0.83 12.48 6.76
C TYR A 108 1.61 12.81 5.50
N TYR A 109 0.88 12.86 4.41
CA TYR A 109 1.29 13.50 3.16
C TYR A 109 0.25 14.56 2.79
N TYR A 110 0.57 15.37 1.79
CA TYR A 110 -0.26 16.47 1.34
C TYR A 110 -0.69 16.20 -0.09
N TRP A 111 -1.97 16.42 -0.37
CA TRP A 111 -2.59 16.13 -1.66
C TRP A 111 -3.36 17.36 -2.15
N ASN A 112 -3.10 17.76 -3.39
CA ASN A 112 -3.89 18.75 -4.09
C ASN A 112 -5.10 18.07 -4.72
N THR A 113 -6.30 18.44 -4.28
CA THR A 113 -7.56 17.83 -4.74
C THR A 113 -7.87 18.18 -6.19
N ASP A 114 -7.38 19.31 -6.69
CA ASP A 114 -7.72 19.83 -8.01
C ASP A 114 -6.75 19.31 -9.06
N SER A 115 -5.44 19.39 -8.81
CA SER A 115 -4.39 18.98 -9.75
C SER A 115 -3.97 17.51 -9.60
N SER A 116 -4.45 16.81 -8.58
CA SER A 116 -4.00 15.46 -8.22
C SER A 116 -2.48 15.35 -7.96
N GLU A 117 -1.87 16.43 -7.46
CA GLU A 117 -0.46 16.47 -7.06
C GLU A 117 -0.27 16.08 -5.59
N VAL A 118 0.85 15.43 -5.26
CA VAL A 118 1.18 14.95 -3.92
C VAL A 118 2.57 15.40 -3.48
N SER A 119 2.74 15.61 -2.18
CA SER A 119 4.02 15.97 -1.54
C SER A 119 4.10 15.45 -0.10
N TRP A 120 5.30 15.13 0.38
CA TRP A 120 5.54 14.73 1.78
C TRP A 120 5.69 15.91 2.76
N LEU A 121 5.89 17.12 2.23
CA LEU A 121 5.95 18.37 2.98
C LEU A 121 4.85 19.31 2.47
N SER A 122 4.47 20.31 3.27
CA SER A 122 3.59 21.38 2.78
C SER A 122 4.12 21.93 1.44
N PRO A 123 3.28 22.15 0.42
CA PRO A 123 3.72 22.63 -0.89
C PRO A 123 4.41 24.00 -0.82
N THR A 124 4.17 24.79 0.23
CA THR A 124 4.84 26.09 0.46
C THR A 124 6.20 25.95 1.14
N HIS A 125 6.57 24.73 1.57
CA HIS A 125 7.88 24.46 2.17
C HIS A 125 8.99 24.45 1.09
N PRO A 126 10.14 25.12 1.31
CA PRO A 126 11.20 25.26 0.29
C PRO A 126 11.87 23.96 -0.15
N LYS A 127 11.70 22.88 0.63
CA LYS A 127 12.19 21.52 0.31
C LYS A 127 11.08 20.58 -0.17
N ALA A 128 9.87 21.09 -0.41
CA ALA A 128 8.79 20.26 -0.92
C ALA A 128 9.12 19.79 -2.34
N ILE A 129 8.84 18.52 -2.59
CA ILE A 129 8.96 17.93 -3.93
C ILE A 129 7.54 17.54 -4.30
N ILE A 130 6.96 18.30 -5.22
CA ILE A 130 5.60 18.09 -5.72
C ILE A 130 5.67 17.14 -6.90
N THR A 131 4.87 16.08 -6.86
CA THR A 131 4.80 15.05 -7.91
C THR A 131 3.37 14.70 -8.25
N THR A 132 3.11 14.17 -9.43
CA THR A 132 1.79 13.66 -9.80
C THR A 132 1.46 12.38 -9.02
N ALA A 133 0.22 12.22 -8.58
CA ALA A 133 -0.20 11.02 -7.86
C ALA A 133 0.00 9.74 -8.69
N ALA A 134 0.39 8.65 -8.02
CA ALA A 134 0.68 7.36 -8.64
C ALA A 134 -0.51 6.81 -9.46
N VAL A 135 -1.75 7.04 -9.01
CA VAL A 135 -2.97 6.62 -9.72
C VAL A 135 -3.11 7.31 -11.07
N VAL A 136 -2.79 8.60 -11.15
CA VAL A 136 -2.85 9.37 -12.39
C VAL A 136 -1.75 8.89 -13.35
N LEU A 137 -0.53 8.70 -12.83
CA LEU A 137 0.58 8.14 -13.62
C LEU A 137 0.24 6.74 -14.17
N ALA A 138 -0.38 5.89 -13.38
CA ALA A 138 -0.79 4.55 -13.81
C ALA A 138 -1.87 4.57 -14.90
N LYS A 139 -2.78 5.54 -14.87
CA LYS A 139 -3.79 5.74 -15.93
C LYS A 139 -3.16 6.25 -17.23
N SER A 140 -2.18 7.16 -17.14
CA SER A 140 -1.52 7.73 -18.32
C SER A 140 -0.65 6.75 -19.13
N LYS A 141 -0.25 5.62 -18.51
CA LYS A 141 0.63 4.61 -19.13
C LYS A 141 -0.13 3.44 -19.77
N ARG A 142 -1.46 3.49 -19.79
CA ARG A 142 -2.30 2.47 -20.46
C ARG A 142 -2.65 2.87 -21.86
#